data_AF-A0A8J2JDH3-F1
#
_entry.id   AF-A0A8J2JDH3-F1
#
_cell.length_a   1.000
_cell.length_b   1.000
_cell.length_c   1.000
_cell.angle_alpha   90.00
_cell.angle_beta   90.00
_cell.angle_gamma   90.00
#
_symmetry.space_group_name_H-M   'P 1'
#
loop_
_entity.id
_entity.type
_entity.pdbx_description
1 polymer ?
#
loop_
_entity_poly.entity_id
_entity_poly.type
_entity_poly.pdbx_seq_one_letter_code
_entity_poly.pdbx_strand_id
1 'polypeptide(L)'
;MSSSDVQQADANLWLAYGVKLKSALSQAPSVGPNSRFYIAPLSAAGIAAGKRIQNDIKNNGVYNVGDALLDLDQPVFLPTRQSYFQRCQSYCGSVALQSDNNTGAAVRYNDAQTKAKDALKFFTDTKMAAIAAYNAEKNAGLTNDPFASWVVQNYPQFSMAQAANDAATAACAAAAAAMSGPKAAMVGRYMSALNSADGLVPIPGITMSCSSASADQIAAGQSGTPDASFQRPAYQIDAQYAQTVDNWIGTFAQNKGSPTKITFRASDASNTSWKELGYSNTNVQVTGSYCIFFSATFTENNTTVTKNVSAEEAGSDLEVSITATGLGTFQIQPGKWNPGELAGMPLVPNADENLRKPKAYVTTAVLAYGVGMEVNLSSSASSTINNYLEKARSTGGSASIFGFNIGLGGSANSSQTSTTTFDQVKSASSGTSIKIPPSDNAYPTLLAAFGESIPLPETA
;
A
#
# COMPACT_ATOMS: atom_id res chain seq x y z
N MET A 1 -7.75 -18.81 11.06
CA MET A 1 -8.54 -18.28 12.20
C MET A 1 -8.71 -16.79 11.97
N SER A 2 -9.95 -16.30 11.83
CA SER A 2 -10.25 -14.88 11.65
C SER A 2 -10.16 -14.13 12.98
N SER A 3 -9.80 -12.84 12.93
CA SER A 3 -10.02 -11.92 14.06
C SER A 3 -11.52 -11.85 14.35
N SER A 4 -11.92 -11.57 15.61
CA SER A 4 -13.28 -11.68 16.17
C SER A 4 -14.46 -11.18 15.33
N ASP A 5 -14.23 -10.33 14.33
CA ASP A 5 -15.28 -9.64 13.58
C ASP A 5 -15.43 -10.11 12.11
N VAL A 6 -14.45 -10.83 11.54
CA VAL A 6 -14.53 -11.35 10.15
C VAL A 6 -15.01 -12.80 10.21
N GLN A 7 -16.12 -13.12 9.54
CA GLN A 7 -16.63 -14.50 9.54
C GLN A 7 -15.97 -15.34 8.44
N GLN A 8 -16.07 -16.66 8.54
CA GLN A 8 -15.49 -17.57 7.54
C GLN A 8 -16.12 -17.34 6.16
N ALA A 9 -17.42 -17.03 6.09
CA ALA A 9 -18.09 -16.71 4.83
C ALA A 9 -17.52 -15.43 4.18
N ASP A 10 -17.14 -14.42 4.96
CA ASP A 10 -16.47 -13.22 4.45
C ASP A 10 -15.09 -13.60 3.87
N ALA A 11 -14.29 -14.37 4.63
CA ALA A 11 -12.99 -14.85 4.16
C ALA A 11 -13.11 -15.67 2.86
N ASN A 12 -14.15 -16.50 2.75
CA ASN A 12 -14.44 -17.27 1.54
C ASN A 12 -14.82 -16.36 0.36
N LEU A 13 -15.57 -15.28 0.60
CA LEU A 13 -15.90 -14.29 -0.42
C LEU A 13 -14.63 -13.59 -0.95
N TRP A 14 -13.69 -13.24 -0.07
CA TRP A 14 -12.38 -12.71 -0.44
C TRP A 14 -11.53 -13.70 -1.24
N LEU A 15 -11.49 -14.97 -0.83
CA LEU A 15 -10.81 -16.02 -1.59
C LEU A 15 -11.37 -16.12 -3.02
N ALA A 16 -12.69 -16.22 -3.13
CA ALA A 16 -13.38 -16.33 -4.42
C ALA A 16 -13.07 -15.12 -5.32
N TYR A 17 -13.13 -13.90 -4.76
CA TYR A 17 -12.75 -12.69 -5.49
C TYR A 17 -11.31 -12.74 -5.98
N GLY A 18 -10.34 -13.02 -5.11
CA GLY A 18 -8.92 -13.03 -5.46
C GLY A 18 -8.58 -14.02 -6.57
N VAL A 19 -9.14 -15.23 -6.52
CA VAL A 19 -8.91 -16.27 -7.52
C VAL A 19 -9.50 -15.87 -8.87
N LYS A 20 -10.71 -15.32 -8.89
CA LYS A 20 -11.35 -14.86 -10.14
C LYS A 20 -10.67 -13.62 -10.71
N LEU A 21 -10.27 -12.68 -9.86
CA LEU A 21 -9.50 -11.52 -10.28
C LEU A 21 -8.19 -11.96 -10.92
N LYS A 22 -7.41 -12.82 -10.26
CA LYS A 22 -6.15 -13.35 -10.82
C LYS A 22 -6.37 -14.04 -12.17
N SER A 23 -7.45 -14.80 -12.30
CA SER A 23 -7.81 -15.51 -13.54
C SER A 23 -8.24 -14.57 -14.67
N ALA A 24 -8.78 -13.40 -14.34
CA ALA A 24 -9.18 -12.37 -15.31
C ALA A 24 -7.97 -11.57 -15.86
N LEU A 25 -6.79 -11.71 -15.28
CA LEU A 25 -5.57 -11.03 -15.72
C LEU A 25 -4.91 -11.82 -16.85
N SER A 26 -4.89 -11.24 -18.06
CA SER A 26 -4.29 -11.87 -19.26
C SER A 26 -2.77 -12.07 -19.18
N GLN A 27 -2.08 -11.35 -18.29
CA GLN A 27 -0.62 -11.41 -18.10
C GLN A 27 -0.22 -11.52 -16.61
N ALA A 28 -1.06 -12.15 -15.77
CA ALA A 28 -0.71 -12.34 -14.37
C ALA A 28 0.60 -13.15 -14.22
N PRO A 29 1.56 -12.67 -13.40
CA PRO A 29 2.65 -13.49 -12.92
C PRO A 29 2.14 -14.80 -12.33
N SER A 30 2.86 -15.90 -12.57
CA SER A 30 2.56 -17.15 -11.91
C SER A 30 2.82 -17.03 -10.41
N VAL A 31 1.96 -17.65 -9.61
CA VAL A 31 2.16 -17.71 -8.16
C VAL A 31 3.00 -18.95 -7.84
N GLY A 32 4.30 -18.75 -7.64
CA GLY A 32 5.25 -19.73 -7.12
C GLY A 32 5.38 -19.74 -5.58
N PRO A 33 6.26 -20.58 -5.03
CA PRO A 33 6.42 -20.76 -3.57
C PRO A 33 6.73 -19.48 -2.79
N ASN A 34 7.44 -18.55 -3.43
CA ASN A 34 7.93 -17.29 -2.84
C ASN A 34 7.07 -16.08 -3.23
N SER A 35 6.04 -16.26 -4.04
CA SER A 35 5.17 -15.15 -4.47
C SER A 35 3.80 -15.25 -3.84
N ARG A 36 3.15 -14.10 -3.66
CA ARG A 36 1.82 -13.98 -3.08
C ARG A 36 0.99 -13.02 -3.90
N PHE A 37 -0.31 -13.28 -4.00
CA PHE A 37 -1.29 -12.37 -4.60
C PHE A 37 -2.11 -11.71 -3.49
N TYR A 38 -1.89 -10.43 -3.25
CA TYR A 38 -2.53 -9.65 -2.19
C TYR A 38 -3.73 -8.90 -2.75
N ILE A 39 -4.91 -9.14 -2.20
CA ILE A 39 -6.16 -8.56 -2.68
C ILE A 39 -6.37 -7.20 -2.01
N ALA A 40 -6.55 -6.13 -2.77
CA ALA A 40 -6.78 -4.82 -2.19
C ALA A 40 -8.28 -4.55 -1.98
N PRO A 41 -8.67 -3.79 -0.93
CA PRO A 41 -10.00 -3.20 -0.85
C PRO A 41 -10.33 -2.40 -2.12
N LEU A 42 -11.58 -2.46 -2.58
CA LEU A 42 -12.01 -1.77 -3.81
C LEU A 42 -11.96 -0.24 -3.72
N SER A 43 -11.76 0.30 -2.52
CA SER A 43 -11.50 1.71 -2.27
C SER A 43 -10.00 2.06 -2.18
N ALA A 44 -9.11 1.08 -2.31
CA ALA A 44 -7.67 1.30 -2.21
C ALA A 44 -7.16 2.19 -3.34
N ALA A 45 -6.36 3.19 -2.96
CA ALA A 45 -5.74 4.11 -3.90
C ALA A 45 -4.88 3.37 -4.93
N GLY A 46 -5.17 3.56 -6.21
CA GLY A 46 -4.23 3.22 -7.27
C GLY A 46 -3.18 4.30 -7.46
N ILE A 47 -2.47 4.22 -8.58
CA ILE A 47 -1.38 5.14 -8.92
C ILE A 47 -1.93 6.17 -9.90
N ALA A 48 -1.89 7.46 -9.58
CA ALA A 48 -2.35 8.48 -10.54
C ALA A 48 -1.37 8.58 -11.71
N ALA A 49 -1.86 8.62 -12.95
CA ALA A 49 -1.04 8.81 -14.15
C ALA A 49 -1.87 9.37 -15.31
N GLY A 50 -1.18 9.70 -16.41
CA GLY A 50 -1.75 10.26 -17.62
C GLY A 50 -1.21 11.66 -17.93
N LYS A 51 -1.55 12.21 -19.09
CA LYS A 51 -1.03 13.46 -19.65
C LYS A 51 -1.20 14.68 -18.74
N ARG A 52 -2.21 14.65 -17.86
CA ARG A 52 -2.55 15.75 -16.94
C ARG A 52 -1.96 15.57 -15.54
N ILE A 53 -1.31 14.44 -15.27
CA ILE A 53 -0.74 14.11 -13.97
C ILE A 53 0.76 14.35 -14.01
N GLN A 54 1.25 15.20 -13.11
CA GLN A 54 2.68 15.44 -12.99
C GLN A 54 3.39 14.20 -12.42
N ASN A 55 4.66 14.02 -12.83
CA ASN A 55 5.45 12.85 -12.44
C ASN A 55 5.58 12.71 -10.93
N ASP A 56 5.66 13.81 -10.18
CA ASP A 56 5.82 13.78 -8.73
C ASP A 56 4.60 13.16 -8.02
N ILE A 57 3.38 13.42 -8.53
CA ILE A 57 2.14 12.82 -8.02
C ILE A 57 2.11 11.32 -8.35
N LYS A 58 2.46 10.96 -9.59
CA LYS A 58 2.58 9.55 -10.01
C LYS A 58 3.59 8.81 -9.14
N ASN A 59 4.77 9.37 -8.94
CA ASN A 59 5.84 8.79 -8.14
C ASN A 59 5.40 8.57 -6.69
N ASN A 60 4.61 9.48 -6.11
CA ASN A 60 4.03 9.29 -4.78
C ASN A 60 3.11 8.07 -4.72
N GLY A 61 2.25 7.86 -5.73
CA GLY A 61 1.45 6.64 -5.85
C GLY A 61 2.30 5.38 -6.00
N VAL A 62 3.34 5.43 -6.85
CA VAL A 62 4.28 4.30 -7.03
C VAL A 62 5.00 3.97 -5.73
N TYR A 63 5.44 4.97 -4.97
CA TYR A 63 6.05 4.79 -3.65
C TYR A 63 5.08 4.14 -2.67
N ASN A 64 3.86 4.67 -2.54
CA ASN A 64 2.87 4.19 -1.57
C ASN A 64 2.49 2.72 -1.79
N VAL A 65 2.49 2.27 -3.04
CA VAL A 65 2.24 0.85 -3.38
C VAL A 65 3.53 0.02 -3.27
N GLY A 66 4.62 0.47 -3.88
CA GLY A 66 5.88 -0.28 -3.98
C GLY A 66 6.64 -0.44 -2.67
N ASP A 67 6.52 0.52 -1.75
CA ASP A 67 7.18 0.49 -0.45
C ASP A 67 6.40 -0.29 0.61
N ALA A 68 5.21 -0.80 0.30
CA ALA A 68 4.43 -1.59 1.24
C ALA A 68 5.17 -2.88 1.64
N LEU A 69 5.33 -3.10 2.95
CA LEU A 69 5.85 -4.33 3.53
C LEU A 69 4.68 -5.22 3.98
N LEU A 70 4.57 -6.39 3.35
CA LEU A 70 3.40 -7.25 3.45
C LEU A 70 3.68 -8.51 4.27
N ASP A 71 2.68 -9.00 4.98
CA ASP A 71 2.74 -10.26 5.72
C ASP A 71 2.54 -11.47 4.79
N LEU A 72 3.18 -12.60 5.07
CA LEU A 72 3.04 -13.81 4.21
C LEU A 72 1.79 -14.63 4.52
N ASP A 73 1.08 -14.31 5.60
CA ASP A 73 -0.14 -14.98 6.05
C ASP A 73 -1.41 -14.11 5.91
N GLN A 74 -1.28 -12.83 5.60
CA GLN A 74 -2.42 -11.93 5.37
C GLN A 74 -2.65 -11.72 3.87
N PRO A 75 -3.75 -12.23 3.30
CA PRO A 75 -3.96 -12.19 1.85
C PRO A 75 -4.54 -10.87 1.36
N VAL A 76 -4.93 -9.98 2.27
CA VAL A 76 -5.47 -8.68 1.92
C VAL A 76 -4.32 -7.68 1.93
N PHE A 77 -4.20 -6.94 0.84
CA PHE A 77 -3.34 -5.77 0.75
C PHE A 77 -3.91 -4.71 1.69
N LEU A 78 -3.47 -4.76 2.93
CA LEU A 78 -3.59 -3.65 3.83
C LEU A 78 -2.44 -2.72 3.47
N PRO A 79 -2.68 -1.44 3.19
CA PRO A 79 -1.63 -0.44 3.17
C PRO A 79 -1.11 -0.33 4.61
N THR A 80 -0.27 -1.29 5.00
CA THR A 80 0.38 -1.33 6.30
C THR A 80 1.28 -0.11 6.39
N ARG A 81 1.40 0.48 7.57
CA ARG A 81 2.35 1.57 7.84
C ARG A 81 3.81 1.08 7.84
N GLN A 82 4.09 -0.10 7.29
CA GLN A 82 5.41 -0.71 7.29
C GLN A 82 6.05 -0.56 5.93
N SER A 83 7.28 -0.05 5.92
CA SER A 83 8.04 0.28 4.71
C SER A 83 9.08 -0.80 4.42
N TYR A 84 9.14 -1.26 3.16
CA TYR A 84 10.18 -2.14 2.68
C TYR A 84 11.55 -1.46 2.74
N PHE A 85 11.63 -0.20 2.33
CA PHE A 85 12.82 0.63 2.43
C PHE A 85 13.34 0.73 3.88
N GLN A 86 12.47 1.01 4.86
CA GLN A 86 12.85 1.08 6.28
C GLN A 86 13.33 -0.28 6.80
N ARG A 87 12.72 -1.38 6.34
CA ARG A 87 13.21 -2.73 6.64
C ARG A 87 14.61 -2.95 6.06
N CYS A 88 14.86 -2.54 4.83
CA CYS A 88 16.17 -2.60 4.19
C CYS A 88 17.23 -1.79 4.95
N GLN A 89 16.91 -0.57 5.40
CA GLN A 89 17.78 0.23 6.25
C GLN A 89 18.14 -0.50 7.56
N SER A 90 17.11 -0.99 8.27
CA SER A 90 17.29 -1.73 9.53
C SER A 90 18.09 -3.03 9.35
N TYR A 91 17.86 -3.74 8.25
CA TYR A 91 18.55 -4.97 7.90
C TYR A 91 20.02 -4.73 7.57
N CYS A 92 20.30 -3.77 6.69
CA CYS A 92 21.66 -3.40 6.30
C CYS A 92 22.49 -2.98 7.52
N GLY A 93 21.89 -2.19 8.40
CA GLY A 93 22.47 -1.84 9.69
C GLY A 93 22.51 -2.97 10.71
N SER A 94 22.13 -4.20 10.40
CA SER A 94 22.10 -5.34 11.35
C SER A 94 22.87 -6.57 10.86
N VAL A 95 23.53 -6.50 9.71
CA VAL A 95 24.29 -7.63 9.14
C VAL A 95 25.46 -8.00 10.06
N ALA A 96 25.57 -9.28 10.37
CA ALA A 96 26.72 -9.86 11.06
C ALA A 96 27.87 -10.02 10.06
N LEU A 97 28.96 -9.30 10.32
CA LEU A 97 30.22 -9.46 9.59
C LEU A 97 31.12 -10.37 10.43
N GLN A 98 31.58 -11.48 9.86
CA GLN A 98 32.56 -12.34 10.52
C GLN A 98 33.90 -11.59 10.60
N SER A 99 34.50 -11.52 11.80
CA SER A 99 35.82 -10.95 11.99
C SER A 99 36.89 -11.98 11.65
N ASP A 100 37.89 -11.61 10.83
CA ASP A 100 39.15 -12.35 10.72
C ASP A 100 39.95 -12.24 12.05
N ASN A 101 39.46 -12.90 13.11
CA ASN A 101 40.06 -12.99 14.45
C ASN A 101 40.37 -11.66 15.17
N ASN A 102 39.88 -10.51 14.70
CA ASN A 102 40.06 -9.21 15.36
C ASN A 102 38.86 -8.83 16.24
N THR A 103 38.86 -9.31 17.48
CA THR A 103 37.80 -9.03 18.47
C THR A 103 37.60 -7.53 18.70
N GLY A 104 38.66 -6.73 18.65
CA GLY A 104 38.58 -5.27 18.79
C GLY A 104 37.85 -4.59 17.63
N ALA A 105 38.03 -5.07 16.39
CA ALA A 105 37.28 -4.58 15.23
C ALA A 105 35.80 -4.96 15.32
N ALA A 106 35.49 -6.17 15.77
CA ALA A 106 34.11 -6.62 15.98
C ALA A 106 33.37 -5.77 17.02
N VAL A 107 34.02 -5.45 18.15
CA VAL A 107 33.43 -4.57 19.19
C VAL A 107 33.18 -3.16 18.65
N ARG A 108 34.16 -2.57 17.93
CA ARG A 108 33.99 -1.25 17.32
C ARG A 108 32.87 -1.22 16.29
N TYR A 109 32.76 -2.26 15.47
CA TYR A 109 31.68 -2.39 14.50
C TYR A 109 30.32 -2.49 15.19
N ASN A 110 30.18 -3.35 16.21
CA ASN A 110 28.91 -3.50 16.94
C ASN A 110 28.46 -2.21 17.66
N ASP A 111 29.41 -1.47 18.25
CA ASP A 111 29.14 -0.16 18.87
C ASP A 111 28.73 0.89 17.83
N ALA A 112 29.48 1.00 16.72
CA ALA A 112 29.15 1.93 15.64
C ALA A 112 27.80 1.57 14.98
N GLN A 113 27.50 0.28 14.85
CA GLN A 113 26.23 -0.22 14.33
C GLN A 113 25.07 0.16 15.24
N THR A 114 25.22 0.01 16.56
CA THR A 114 24.19 0.41 17.54
C THR A 114 23.91 1.91 17.45
N LYS A 115 24.96 2.74 17.41
CA LYS A 115 24.84 4.20 17.25
C LYS A 115 24.17 4.60 15.93
N ALA A 116 24.48 3.90 14.83
CA ALA A 116 23.85 4.13 13.53
C ALA A 116 22.35 3.79 13.55
N LYS A 117 21.94 2.71 14.22
CA LYS A 117 20.52 2.34 14.39
C LYS A 117 19.76 3.42 15.17
N ASP A 118 20.31 3.88 16.29
CA ASP A 118 19.67 4.89 17.13
C ASP A 118 19.53 6.23 16.39
N ALA A 119 20.59 6.63 15.66
CA ALA A 119 20.58 7.85 14.85
C ALA A 119 19.58 7.77 13.68
N LEU A 120 19.50 6.61 13.01
CA LEU A 120 18.53 6.38 11.94
C LEU A 120 17.09 6.47 12.46
N LYS A 121 16.81 5.85 13.62
CA LYS A 121 15.50 5.91 14.25
C LYS A 121 15.13 7.37 14.57
N PHE A 122 16.05 8.10 15.20
CA PHE A 122 15.84 9.52 15.52
C PHE A 122 15.59 10.36 14.25
N PHE A 123 16.35 10.13 13.18
CA PHE A 123 16.16 10.81 11.90
C PHE A 123 14.81 10.49 11.25
N THR A 124 14.43 9.21 11.20
CA THR A 124 13.17 8.75 10.60
C THR A 124 11.96 9.35 11.32
N ASP A 125 11.95 9.28 12.65
CA ASP A 125 10.87 9.84 13.48
C ASP A 125 10.77 11.36 13.27
N THR A 126 11.92 12.04 13.24
CA THR A 126 12.00 13.50 13.02
C THR A 126 11.52 13.89 11.61
N LYS A 127 11.90 13.12 10.58
CA LYS A 127 11.48 13.34 9.19
C LYS A 127 9.98 13.17 9.03
N MET A 128 9.38 12.12 9.60
CA MET A 128 7.93 11.92 9.56
C MET A 128 7.18 13.07 10.23
N ALA A 129 7.65 13.52 11.39
CA ALA A 129 7.05 14.64 12.09
C ALA A 129 7.20 15.96 11.31
N ALA A 130 8.35 16.21 10.68
CA ALA A 130 8.59 17.38 9.84
C ALA A 130 7.67 17.41 8.61
N ILE A 131 7.49 16.28 7.92
CA ILE A 131 6.57 16.17 6.76
C ILE A 131 5.12 16.40 7.21
N ALA A 132 4.72 15.84 8.36
CA ALA A 132 3.37 16.05 8.89
C ALA A 132 3.10 17.52 9.22
N ALA A 133 4.05 18.20 9.88
CA ALA A 133 3.96 19.62 10.21
C ALA A 133 3.90 20.49 8.94
N TYR A 134 4.77 20.20 7.96
CA TYR A 134 4.77 20.89 6.67
C TYR A 134 3.42 20.77 5.95
N ASN A 135 2.87 19.56 5.86
CA ASN A 135 1.59 19.32 5.19
C ASN A 135 0.44 20.05 5.90
N ALA A 136 0.47 20.13 7.24
CA ALA A 136 -0.54 20.86 7.99
C ALA A 136 -0.53 22.36 7.66
N GLU A 137 0.66 22.99 7.62
CA GLU A 137 0.80 24.41 7.24
C GLU A 137 0.43 24.66 5.77
N LYS A 138 0.86 23.77 4.88
CA LYS A 138 0.56 23.86 3.45
C LYS A 138 -0.95 23.78 3.19
N ASN A 139 -1.64 22.83 3.82
CA ASN A 139 -3.10 22.68 3.72
C ASN A 139 -3.86 23.87 4.30
N ALA A 140 -3.30 24.52 5.33
CA ALA A 140 -3.84 25.75 5.89
C ALA A 140 -3.52 27.00 5.05
N GLY A 141 -2.78 26.87 3.94
CA GLY A 141 -2.36 27.99 3.09
C GLY A 141 -1.30 28.89 3.74
N LEU A 142 -0.60 28.42 4.77
CA LEU A 142 0.37 29.20 5.55
C LEU A 142 1.76 29.25 4.92
N THR A 143 2.09 28.32 4.01
CA THR A 143 3.37 28.29 3.30
C THR A 143 3.20 27.92 1.84
N ASN A 144 4.03 28.50 0.98
CA ASN A 144 4.21 28.06 -0.40
C ASN A 144 5.60 27.53 -0.70
N ASP A 145 6.48 27.49 0.29
CA ASP A 145 7.86 27.08 0.11
C ASP A 145 7.97 25.57 -0.15
N PRO A 146 8.93 25.14 -0.97
CA PRO A 146 9.28 23.73 -1.08
C PRO A 146 9.67 23.16 0.28
N PHE A 147 9.34 21.89 0.55
CA PHE A 147 9.66 21.24 1.83
C PHE A 147 11.14 21.37 2.21
N ALA A 148 12.04 21.20 1.25
CA ALA A 148 13.49 21.33 1.48
C ALA A 148 13.92 22.71 1.99
N SER A 149 13.24 23.79 1.57
CA SER A 149 13.50 25.13 2.07
C SER A 149 12.78 25.37 3.40
N TRP A 150 11.53 24.94 3.50
CA TRP A 150 10.71 25.12 4.69
C TRP A 150 11.31 24.40 5.90
N VAL A 151 11.77 23.16 5.74
CA VAL A 151 12.25 22.32 6.85
C VAL A 151 13.51 22.87 7.48
N VAL A 152 14.38 23.50 6.69
CA VAL A 152 15.61 24.16 7.17
C VAL A 152 15.28 25.34 8.08
N GLN A 153 14.22 26.09 7.77
CA GLN A 153 13.82 27.29 8.51
C GLN A 153 12.93 26.97 9.72
N ASN A 154 11.96 26.08 9.55
CA ASN A 154 10.88 25.87 10.50
C ASN A 154 11.04 24.61 11.36
N TYR A 155 11.96 23.71 11.01
CA TYR A 155 12.19 22.47 11.73
C TYR A 155 13.69 22.14 11.93
N PRO A 156 14.46 22.97 12.66
CA PRO A 156 15.92 22.84 12.78
C PRO A 156 16.41 21.45 13.26
N GLN A 157 15.60 20.80 14.10
CA GLN A 157 15.84 19.44 14.57
C GLN A 157 15.95 18.40 13.45
N PHE A 158 15.36 18.64 12.27
CA PHE A 158 15.55 17.81 11.09
C PHE A 158 17.02 17.78 10.65
N SER A 159 17.64 18.95 10.51
CA SER A 159 19.04 19.07 10.06
C SER A 159 19.99 18.45 11.08
N MET A 160 19.70 18.60 12.38
CA MET A 160 20.47 17.95 13.45
C MET A 160 20.36 16.43 13.38
N ALA A 161 19.14 15.90 13.20
CA ALA A 161 18.92 14.47 13.11
C ALA A 161 19.57 13.87 11.85
N GLN A 162 19.52 14.58 10.72
CA GLN A 162 20.19 14.18 9.48
C GLN A 162 21.71 14.13 9.67
N ALA A 163 22.32 15.18 10.22
CA ALA A 163 23.76 15.22 10.46
C ALA A 163 24.22 14.12 11.42
N ALA A 164 23.44 13.84 12.48
CA ALA A 164 23.72 12.73 13.39
C ALA A 164 23.67 11.37 12.69
N ASN A 165 22.65 11.15 11.85
CA ASN A 165 22.51 9.93 11.07
C ASN A 165 23.64 9.75 10.04
N ASP A 166 23.99 10.82 9.31
CA ASP A 166 25.09 10.82 8.34
C ASP A 166 26.42 10.48 9.01
N ALA A 167 26.72 11.12 10.15
CA ALA A 167 27.95 10.87 10.92
C ALA A 167 28.00 9.44 11.47
N ALA A 168 26.91 8.94 12.06
CA ALA A 168 26.86 7.59 12.60
C ALA A 168 26.95 6.52 11.49
N THR A 169 26.30 6.76 10.35
CA THR A 169 26.38 5.88 9.17
C THR A 169 27.80 5.83 8.60
N ALA A 170 28.47 6.98 8.47
CA ALA A 170 29.86 7.04 8.02
C ALA A 170 30.82 6.34 8.98
N ALA A 171 30.62 6.52 10.29
CA ALA A 171 31.41 5.83 11.32
C ALA A 171 31.20 4.30 11.27
N CYS A 172 29.96 3.84 11.09
CA CYS A 172 29.65 2.43 10.92
C CYS A 172 30.28 1.85 9.65
N ALA A 173 30.20 2.56 8.52
CA ALA A 173 30.84 2.13 7.27
C ALA A 173 32.37 2.05 7.40
N ALA A 174 33.00 3.01 8.09
CA ALA A 174 34.44 2.97 8.38
C ALA A 174 34.82 1.80 9.32
N ALA A 175 34.00 1.53 10.34
CA ALA A 175 34.18 0.37 11.22
C ALA A 175 33.98 -0.95 10.49
N ALA A 176 33.01 -1.02 9.56
CA ALA A 176 32.81 -2.16 8.68
C ALA A 176 34.03 -2.36 7.76
N ALA A 177 34.57 -1.31 7.15
CA ALA A 177 35.77 -1.41 6.31
C ALA A 177 37.01 -1.92 7.05
N ALA A 178 37.07 -1.72 8.37
CA ALA A 178 38.12 -2.29 9.23
C ALA A 178 37.94 -3.79 9.50
N MET A 179 36.79 -4.37 9.14
CA MET A 179 36.56 -5.81 9.07
C MET A 179 37.02 -6.30 7.70
N SER A 180 38.04 -7.15 7.67
CA SER A 180 38.52 -7.78 6.44
C SER A 180 37.41 -8.64 5.83
N GLY A 181 36.90 -8.27 4.65
CA GLY A 181 36.00 -9.15 3.90
C GLY A 181 35.17 -8.46 2.81
N PRO A 182 34.88 -9.15 1.68
CA PRO A 182 33.98 -8.65 0.63
C PRO A 182 32.58 -8.24 1.14
N LYS A 183 32.08 -8.91 2.19
CA LYS A 183 30.78 -8.60 2.81
C LYS A 183 30.75 -7.20 3.46
N ALA A 184 31.87 -6.76 4.04
CA ALA A 184 31.96 -5.45 4.68
C ALA A 184 31.88 -4.29 3.68
N ALA A 185 32.60 -4.41 2.55
CA ALA A 185 32.53 -3.44 1.46
C ALA A 185 31.11 -3.32 0.89
N MET A 186 30.42 -4.46 0.76
CA MET A 186 29.04 -4.50 0.30
C MET A 186 28.07 -3.82 1.27
N VAL A 187 28.16 -4.11 2.57
CA VAL A 187 27.35 -3.44 3.60
C VAL A 187 27.60 -1.93 3.58
N GLY A 188 28.86 -1.48 3.55
CA GLY A 188 29.18 -0.05 3.50
C GLY A 188 28.59 0.67 2.28
N ARG A 189 28.66 0.05 1.09
CA ARG A 189 28.04 0.56 -0.14
C ARG A 189 26.53 0.73 0.01
N TYR A 190 25.84 -0.29 0.53
CA TYR A 190 24.38 -0.25 0.68
C TYR A 190 23.92 0.69 1.79
N MET A 191 24.66 0.80 2.90
CA MET A 191 24.39 1.81 3.94
C MET A 191 24.44 3.23 3.35
N SER A 192 25.45 3.52 2.52
CA SER A 192 25.57 4.82 1.85
C SER A 192 24.43 5.08 0.86
N ALA A 193 24.06 4.08 0.05
CA ALA A 193 22.97 4.20 -0.92
C ALA A 193 21.60 4.40 -0.23
N LEU A 194 21.32 3.65 0.83
CA LEU A 194 20.11 3.76 1.63
C LEU A 194 20.02 5.11 2.37
N ASN A 195 21.13 5.60 2.92
CA ASN A 195 21.16 6.94 3.52
C ASN A 195 20.90 8.04 2.47
N SER A 196 21.51 7.90 1.29
CA SER A 196 21.29 8.83 0.16
C SER A 196 19.83 8.83 -0.31
N ALA A 197 19.17 7.67 -0.32
CA ALA A 197 17.76 7.52 -0.67
C ALA A 197 16.79 8.16 0.33
N ASP A 198 17.24 8.40 1.57
CA ASP A 198 16.45 9.05 2.61
C ASP A 198 16.72 10.57 2.72
N GLY A 199 17.68 11.08 1.94
CA GLY A 199 18.08 12.48 1.92
C GLY A 199 17.09 13.42 1.21
N LEU A 200 17.45 14.71 1.17
CA LEU A 200 16.66 15.78 0.52
C LEU A 200 17.07 16.04 -0.93
N VAL A 201 18.13 15.40 -1.42
CA VAL A 201 18.74 15.70 -2.72
C VAL A 201 18.20 14.75 -3.80
N PRO A 202 17.82 15.26 -4.98
CA PRO A 202 17.47 14.41 -6.12
C PRO A 202 18.71 13.70 -6.67
N ILE A 203 18.67 12.36 -6.68
CA ILE A 203 19.74 11.48 -7.15
C ILE A 203 19.10 10.46 -8.08
N PRO A 204 19.32 10.54 -9.41
CA PRO A 204 18.69 9.67 -10.39
C PRO A 204 18.81 8.17 -10.06
N GLY A 205 17.66 7.54 -9.87
CA GLY A 205 17.55 6.10 -9.56
C GLY A 205 17.80 5.75 -8.08
N ILE A 206 18.12 6.70 -7.22
CA ILE A 206 18.27 6.51 -5.76
C ILE A 206 17.14 7.22 -5.02
N THR A 207 16.86 8.47 -5.37
CA THR A 207 15.68 9.22 -4.91
C THR A 207 14.76 9.54 -6.08
N MET A 208 13.50 9.82 -5.76
CA MET A 208 12.52 10.38 -6.68
C MET A 208 11.74 11.50 -5.99
N SER A 209 11.44 12.54 -6.75
CA SER A 209 10.50 13.58 -6.33
C SER A 209 9.11 12.98 -6.22
N CYS A 210 8.48 13.18 -5.07
CA CYS A 210 7.10 12.84 -4.78
C CYS A 210 6.36 14.11 -4.39
N SER A 211 5.10 14.19 -4.76
CA SER A 211 4.21 15.24 -4.31
C SER A 211 2.82 14.67 -4.04
N SER A 212 2.15 15.26 -3.07
CA SER A 212 0.73 15.02 -2.85
C SER A 212 -0.13 15.77 -3.86
N ALA A 213 -1.35 15.29 -4.03
CA ALA A 213 -2.44 16.01 -4.68
C ALA A 213 -3.77 15.53 -4.08
N SER A 214 -4.84 16.31 -4.15
CA SER A 214 -6.17 15.81 -3.75
C SER A 214 -6.79 14.97 -4.87
N ALA A 215 -7.69 14.05 -4.52
CA ALA A 215 -8.43 13.26 -5.51
C ALA A 215 -9.27 14.18 -6.43
N ASP A 216 -9.81 15.28 -5.90
CA ASP A 216 -10.61 16.25 -6.65
C ASP A 216 -9.77 17.04 -7.67
N GLN A 217 -8.53 17.39 -7.34
CA GLN A 217 -7.61 18.04 -8.27
C GLN A 217 -7.28 17.14 -9.47
N ILE A 218 -7.14 15.85 -9.21
CA ILE A 218 -6.91 14.83 -10.24
C ILE A 218 -8.19 14.61 -11.07
N ALA A 219 -9.34 14.46 -10.41
CA ALA A 219 -10.65 14.22 -11.04
C ALA A 219 -11.16 15.38 -11.90
N ALA A 220 -10.86 16.63 -11.52
CA ALA A 220 -11.25 17.82 -12.28
C ALA A 220 -10.50 17.96 -13.63
N GLY A 221 -9.57 17.05 -13.94
CA GLY A 221 -8.76 17.10 -15.15
C GLY A 221 -7.94 18.39 -15.24
N GLN A 222 -7.69 19.05 -14.11
CA GLN A 222 -6.72 20.12 -14.03
C GLN A 222 -5.33 19.48 -14.13
N SER A 223 -4.34 20.21 -14.63
CA SER A 223 -2.96 19.86 -14.37
C SER A 223 -2.84 19.84 -12.85
N GLY A 224 -2.81 18.65 -12.23
CA GLY A 224 -2.62 18.54 -10.80
C GLY A 224 -1.37 19.35 -10.49
N THR A 225 -1.55 20.53 -9.90
CA THR A 225 -0.40 21.35 -9.53
C THR A 225 0.14 20.61 -8.33
N PRO A 226 1.32 19.98 -8.44
CA PRO A 226 1.87 19.25 -7.32
C PRO A 226 1.91 20.23 -6.14
N ASP A 227 1.58 19.71 -4.96
CA ASP A 227 2.07 20.35 -3.75
C ASP A 227 3.61 20.41 -3.80
N ALA A 228 4.26 20.94 -2.77
CA ALA A 228 5.72 20.93 -2.79
C ALA A 228 6.27 19.51 -2.90
N SER A 229 7.19 19.35 -3.84
CA SER A 229 7.92 18.12 -4.02
C SER A 229 8.82 17.86 -2.82
N PHE A 230 8.82 16.62 -2.35
CA PHE A 230 9.77 16.08 -1.38
C PHE A 230 10.42 14.83 -1.95
N GLN A 231 11.60 14.49 -1.47
CA GLN A 231 12.33 13.32 -1.94
C GLN A 231 11.95 12.06 -1.15
N ARG A 232 11.74 10.96 -1.88
CA ARG A 232 11.54 9.60 -1.36
C ARG A 232 12.52 8.64 -2.05
N PRO A 233 12.76 7.44 -1.48
CA PRO A 233 13.47 6.38 -2.18
C PRO A 233 12.84 6.12 -3.55
N ALA A 234 13.67 6.00 -4.58
CA ALA A 234 13.19 5.82 -5.95
C ALA A 234 12.49 4.47 -6.14
N TYR A 235 11.32 4.48 -6.76
CA TYR A 235 10.68 3.29 -7.33
C TYR A 235 10.36 3.57 -8.79
N GLN A 236 10.32 2.51 -9.59
CA GLN A 236 9.97 2.59 -11.01
C GLN A 236 8.71 1.77 -11.25
N ILE A 237 7.87 2.25 -12.17
CA ILE A 237 6.74 1.51 -12.73
C ILE A 237 6.94 1.39 -14.24
N ASP A 238 6.31 0.39 -14.86
CA ASP A 238 6.35 0.19 -16.32
C ASP A 238 6.25 1.49 -17.13
N ALA A 239 7.16 1.65 -18.10
CA ALA A 239 7.27 2.88 -18.89
C ALA A 239 5.99 3.23 -19.66
N GLN A 240 5.20 2.22 -20.03
CA GLN A 240 3.94 2.38 -20.76
C GLN A 240 2.75 2.73 -19.85
N TYR A 241 2.93 2.70 -18.53
CA TYR A 241 1.83 2.84 -17.57
C TYR A 241 1.01 4.12 -17.80
N ALA A 242 1.65 5.27 -17.94
CA ALA A 242 0.95 6.55 -18.14
C ALA A 242 0.14 6.57 -19.43
N GLN A 243 0.67 6.01 -20.52
CA GLN A 243 -0.03 5.91 -21.80
C GLN A 243 -1.25 4.97 -21.71
N THR A 244 -1.12 3.85 -20.99
CA THR A 244 -2.23 2.93 -20.74
C THR A 244 -3.35 3.61 -19.97
N VAL A 245 -3.02 4.38 -18.93
CA VAL A 245 -4.01 5.14 -18.15
C VAL A 245 -4.68 6.22 -19.01
N ASP A 246 -3.92 6.97 -19.82
CA ASP A 246 -4.50 7.94 -20.78
C ASP A 246 -5.50 7.26 -21.73
N ASN A 247 -5.19 6.06 -22.21
CA ASN A 247 -6.10 5.30 -23.06
C ASN A 247 -7.36 4.86 -22.30
N TRP A 248 -7.24 4.39 -21.06
CA TRP A 248 -8.40 4.03 -20.23
C TRP A 248 -9.32 5.22 -19.98
N ILE A 249 -8.76 6.40 -19.66
CA ILE A 249 -9.51 7.64 -19.49
C ILE A 249 -10.20 8.02 -20.81
N GLY A 250 -9.47 8.04 -21.92
CA GLY A 250 -9.99 8.44 -23.23
C GLY A 250 -11.06 7.50 -23.82
N THR A 251 -11.10 6.24 -23.38
CA THR A 251 -12.05 5.22 -23.85
C THR A 251 -13.16 4.89 -22.86
N PHE A 252 -13.20 5.55 -21.69
CA PHE A 252 -14.16 5.25 -20.63
C PHE A 252 -15.62 5.37 -21.09
N ALA A 253 -15.96 6.45 -21.80
CA ALA A 253 -17.34 6.71 -22.24
C ALA A 253 -17.87 5.61 -23.18
N GLN A 254 -17.00 5.02 -24.00
CA GLN A 254 -17.31 3.92 -24.90
C GLN A 254 -17.39 2.59 -24.13
N ASN A 255 -16.43 2.35 -23.23
CA ASN A 255 -16.28 1.05 -22.56
C ASN A 255 -17.19 0.86 -21.35
N LYS A 256 -17.75 1.93 -20.75
CA LYS A 256 -18.66 1.83 -19.60
C LYS A 256 -19.93 1.03 -19.86
N GLY A 257 -20.32 0.85 -21.13
CA GLY A 257 -21.47 0.02 -21.53
C GLY A 257 -21.16 -1.47 -21.61
N SER A 258 -19.89 -1.87 -21.61
CA SER A 258 -19.45 -3.27 -21.69
C SER A 258 -18.15 -3.48 -20.89
N PRO A 259 -18.17 -3.21 -19.57
CA PRO A 259 -16.98 -3.36 -18.74
C PRO A 259 -16.63 -4.85 -18.56
N THR A 260 -15.35 -5.13 -18.29
CA THR A 260 -14.92 -6.45 -17.80
C THR A 260 -15.62 -6.73 -16.48
N LYS A 261 -16.26 -7.89 -16.35
CA LYS A 261 -17.06 -8.29 -15.18
C LYS A 261 -16.44 -9.49 -14.48
N ILE A 262 -16.24 -9.37 -13.16
CA ILE A 262 -15.73 -10.43 -12.28
C ILE A 262 -16.82 -10.73 -11.24
N THR A 263 -17.50 -11.86 -11.40
CA THR A 263 -18.64 -12.26 -10.54
C THR A 263 -18.25 -13.43 -9.64
N PHE A 264 -18.51 -13.31 -8.34
CA PHE A 264 -18.16 -14.32 -7.34
C PHE A 264 -19.18 -14.40 -6.20
N ARG A 265 -19.18 -15.56 -5.54
CA ARG A 265 -19.96 -15.87 -4.34
C ARG A 265 -19.06 -16.51 -3.29
N ALA A 266 -19.45 -16.46 -2.02
CA ALA A 266 -18.72 -17.15 -0.96
C ALA A 266 -18.66 -18.68 -1.19
N SER A 267 -19.68 -19.25 -1.83
CA SER A 267 -19.70 -20.68 -2.20
C SER A 267 -18.64 -21.08 -3.22
N ASP A 268 -18.16 -20.15 -4.04
CA ASP A 268 -17.12 -20.46 -5.05
C ASP A 268 -15.80 -20.89 -4.39
N ALA A 269 -15.59 -20.50 -3.12
CA ALA A 269 -14.44 -20.90 -2.31
C ALA A 269 -14.32 -22.41 -2.11
N SER A 270 -15.41 -23.19 -2.24
CA SER A 270 -15.37 -24.65 -2.10
C SER A 270 -14.57 -25.34 -3.21
N ASN A 271 -14.41 -24.67 -4.36
CA ASN A 271 -13.75 -25.21 -5.55
C ASN A 271 -12.32 -24.68 -5.74
N THR A 272 -11.80 -23.94 -4.77
CA THR A 272 -10.50 -23.29 -4.85
C THR A 272 -9.80 -23.32 -3.49
N SER A 273 -8.58 -22.78 -3.39
CA SER A 273 -7.89 -22.63 -2.12
C SER A 273 -6.96 -21.43 -2.11
N TRP A 274 -6.60 -21.00 -0.90
CA TRP A 274 -5.63 -19.92 -0.71
C TRP A 274 -4.24 -20.21 -1.31
N LYS A 275 -3.92 -21.49 -1.56
CA LYS A 275 -2.70 -21.88 -2.27
C LYS A 275 -2.65 -21.33 -3.70
N GLU A 276 -3.79 -21.14 -4.36
CA GLU A 276 -3.83 -20.54 -5.69
C GLU A 276 -3.38 -19.07 -5.68
N LEU A 277 -3.48 -18.42 -4.54
CA LEU A 277 -3.00 -17.05 -4.30
C LEU A 277 -1.65 -17.04 -3.56
N GLY A 278 -1.08 -18.22 -3.30
CA GLY A 278 0.25 -18.39 -2.71
C GLY A 278 0.28 -18.59 -1.21
N TYR A 279 -0.87 -18.61 -0.52
CA TYR A 279 -0.92 -18.71 0.94
C TYR A 279 -1.15 -20.16 1.42
N SER A 280 -0.79 -20.42 2.68
CA SER A 280 -1.17 -21.66 3.35
C SER A 280 -2.64 -21.62 3.78
N ASN A 281 -3.40 -22.68 3.47
CA ASN A 281 -4.78 -22.81 3.93
C ASN A 281 -4.90 -22.87 5.47
N THR A 282 -3.85 -23.26 6.18
CA THR A 282 -3.89 -23.41 7.65
C THR A 282 -3.52 -22.13 8.39
N ASN A 283 -2.64 -21.34 7.79
CA ASN A 283 -2.02 -20.19 8.47
C ASN A 283 -2.59 -18.85 7.99
N VAL A 284 -3.32 -18.84 6.87
CA VAL A 284 -3.90 -17.61 6.31
C VAL A 284 -4.85 -16.92 7.30
N GLN A 285 -4.75 -15.60 7.37
CA GLN A 285 -5.53 -14.73 8.23
C GLN A 285 -6.15 -13.61 7.42
N VAL A 286 -7.46 -13.69 7.20
CA VAL A 286 -8.25 -12.57 6.67
C VAL A 286 -8.74 -11.74 7.86
N THR A 287 -8.25 -10.51 7.98
CA THR A 287 -8.51 -9.64 9.14
C THR A 287 -8.73 -8.19 8.71
N GLY A 288 -9.38 -7.41 9.58
CA GLY A 288 -9.65 -5.98 9.36
C GLY A 288 -11.09 -5.70 8.90
N SER A 289 -11.59 -4.51 9.24
CA SER A 289 -12.98 -4.11 8.97
C SER A 289 -13.34 -4.10 7.49
N TYR A 290 -12.37 -3.83 6.60
CA TYR A 290 -12.56 -3.87 5.16
C TYR A 290 -12.90 -5.27 4.65
N CYS A 291 -12.55 -6.31 5.40
CA CYS A 291 -12.78 -7.70 5.03
C CYS A 291 -14.21 -8.17 5.33
N ILE A 292 -14.98 -7.40 6.10
CA ILE A 292 -16.38 -7.69 6.39
C ILE A 292 -17.20 -7.36 5.13
N PHE A 293 -18.14 -8.23 4.76
CA PHE A 293 -18.96 -8.02 3.57
C PHE A 293 -19.69 -6.67 3.59
N PHE A 294 -20.36 -6.31 4.68
CA PHE A 294 -21.03 -5.02 4.81
C PHE A 294 -20.80 -4.41 6.20
N SER A 295 -20.52 -3.11 6.23
CA SER A 295 -20.44 -2.33 7.45
C SER A 295 -21.02 -0.93 7.25
N ALA A 296 -21.73 -0.40 8.23
CA ALA A 296 -22.22 0.98 8.24
C ALA A 296 -22.02 1.61 9.60
N THR A 297 -21.48 2.82 9.62
CA THR A 297 -21.29 3.65 10.81
C THR A 297 -22.18 4.88 10.73
N PHE A 298 -22.99 5.12 11.75
CA PHE A 298 -23.96 6.20 11.81
C PHE A 298 -24.21 6.67 13.23
N THR A 299 -24.94 7.78 13.41
CA THR A 299 -25.28 8.29 14.74
C THR A 299 -26.68 7.83 15.14
N GLU A 300 -26.81 7.14 16.26
CA GLU A 300 -28.10 6.74 16.83
C GLU A 300 -28.10 7.12 18.31
N ASN A 301 -29.15 7.81 18.78
CA ASN A 301 -29.27 8.29 20.15
C ASN A 301 -28.02 9.07 20.66
N ASN A 302 -27.50 9.98 19.83
CA ASN A 302 -26.27 10.77 20.08
C ASN A 302 -25.00 9.94 20.31
N THR A 303 -24.98 8.68 19.87
CA THR A 303 -23.80 7.80 19.93
C THR A 303 -23.45 7.27 18.54
N THR A 304 -22.16 7.15 18.26
CA THR A 304 -21.68 6.52 17.03
C THR A 304 -21.83 5.01 17.14
N VAL A 305 -22.56 4.42 16.21
CA VAL A 305 -22.86 2.98 16.15
C VAL A 305 -22.34 2.44 14.83
N THR A 306 -21.69 1.28 14.89
CA THR A 306 -21.32 0.50 13.70
C THR A 306 -22.14 -0.79 13.65
N LYS A 307 -22.76 -1.05 12.50
CA LYS A 307 -23.51 -2.28 12.22
C LYS A 307 -22.86 -3.03 11.07
N ASN A 308 -22.71 -4.34 11.25
CA ASN A 308 -22.11 -5.23 10.27
C ASN A 308 -23.16 -6.23 9.77
N VAL A 309 -23.01 -6.67 8.52
CA VAL A 309 -23.70 -7.83 7.97
C VAL A 309 -22.63 -8.69 7.29
N SER A 310 -22.46 -9.92 7.74
CA SER A 310 -21.52 -10.86 7.14
C SER A 310 -22.06 -11.45 5.84
N ALA A 311 -21.18 -12.05 5.05
CA ALA A 311 -21.58 -12.82 3.87
C ALA A 311 -22.50 -14.01 4.22
N GLU A 312 -22.41 -14.57 5.43
CA GLU A 312 -23.30 -15.64 5.90
C GLU A 312 -24.70 -15.10 6.21
N GLU A 313 -24.78 -13.96 6.90
CA GLU A 313 -26.05 -13.29 7.23
C GLU A 313 -26.77 -12.74 5.98
N ALA A 314 -26.01 -12.34 4.96
CA ALA A 314 -26.56 -11.94 3.66
C ALA A 314 -27.23 -13.11 2.90
N GLY A 315 -26.87 -14.35 3.24
CA GLY A 315 -27.48 -15.57 2.72
C GLY A 315 -26.91 -16.06 1.38
N SER A 316 -27.41 -17.21 0.90
CA SER A 316 -26.91 -17.89 -0.31
C SER A 316 -27.15 -17.14 -1.62
N ASP A 317 -28.06 -16.17 -1.61
CA ASP A 317 -28.36 -15.32 -2.77
C ASP A 317 -27.31 -14.22 -2.96
N LEU A 318 -26.39 -14.03 -2.01
CA LEU A 318 -25.30 -13.07 -2.11
C LEU A 318 -24.42 -13.40 -3.33
N GLU A 319 -24.41 -12.48 -4.28
CA GLU A 319 -23.49 -12.49 -5.41
C GLU A 319 -22.93 -11.09 -5.63
N VAL A 320 -21.61 -10.99 -5.71
CA VAL A 320 -20.91 -9.73 -5.94
C VAL A 320 -20.31 -9.76 -7.34
N SER A 321 -20.50 -8.67 -8.08
CA SER A 321 -19.92 -8.45 -9.39
C SER A 321 -19.13 -7.15 -9.40
N ILE A 322 -17.83 -7.25 -9.62
CA ILE A 322 -16.96 -6.08 -9.82
C ILE A 322 -16.80 -5.86 -11.32
N THR A 323 -16.90 -4.60 -11.72
CA THR A 323 -16.77 -4.17 -13.12
C THR A 323 -15.60 -3.22 -13.26
N ALA A 324 -14.89 -3.28 -14.39
CA ALA A 324 -13.83 -2.35 -14.73
C ALA A 324 -13.80 -2.10 -16.24
N THR A 325 -13.62 -0.85 -16.66
CA THR A 325 -13.48 -0.47 -18.08
C THR A 325 -12.03 -0.60 -18.58
N GLY A 326 -11.08 -0.68 -17.66
CA GLY A 326 -9.67 -1.00 -17.92
C GLY A 326 -9.13 -1.84 -16.78
N LEU A 327 -8.27 -2.82 -17.09
CA LEU A 327 -7.64 -3.71 -16.11
C LEU A 327 -6.25 -4.09 -16.63
N GLY A 328 -5.23 -3.99 -15.77
CA GLY A 328 -3.86 -4.30 -16.15
C GLY A 328 -2.96 -4.57 -14.96
N THR A 329 -1.84 -5.24 -15.24
CA THR A 329 -0.75 -5.50 -14.30
C THR A 329 0.45 -4.66 -14.67
N PHE A 330 1.08 -4.02 -13.69
CA PHE A 330 2.24 -3.16 -13.92
C PHE A 330 3.37 -3.49 -12.94
N GLN A 331 4.56 -3.78 -13.47
CA GLN A 331 5.73 -4.06 -12.66
C GLN A 331 6.14 -2.83 -11.86
N ILE A 332 6.47 -3.03 -10.59
CA ILE A 332 7.04 -2.01 -9.70
C ILE A 332 8.39 -2.52 -9.21
N GLN A 333 9.42 -1.71 -9.39
CA GLN A 333 10.79 -2.07 -9.04
C GLN A 333 11.40 -1.02 -8.10
N PRO A 334 12.00 -1.45 -6.97
CA PRO A 334 12.87 -0.60 -6.20
C PRO A 334 14.02 -0.03 -7.05
N GLY A 335 14.46 1.19 -6.73
CA GLY A 335 15.60 1.83 -7.37
C GLY A 335 16.94 1.19 -6.98
N LYS A 336 18.02 1.87 -7.37
CA LYS A 336 19.42 1.46 -7.14
C LYS A 336 19.83 1.44 -5.65
N TRP A 337 18.96 1.86 -4.74
CA TRP A 337 19.18 1.78 -3.30
C TRP A 337 18.91 0.38 -2.74
N ASN A 338 18.17 -0.46 -3.46
CA ASN A 338 17.69 -1.75 -2.98
C ASN A 338 18.83 -2.74 -2.70
N PRO A 339 19.00 -3.23 -1.46
CA PRO A 339 20.10 -4.11 -1.08
C PRO A 339 19.82 -5.58 -1.38
N GLY A 340 19.50 -5.92 -2.63
CA GLY A 340 19.15 -7.30 -3.04
C GLY A 340 20.25 -8.33 -2.68
N GLU A 341 21.52 -7.94 -2.77
CA GLU A 341 22.67 -8.82 -2.44
C GLU A 341 22.85 -9.06 -0.92
N LEU A 342 22.19 -8.28 -0.04
CA LEU A 342 22.22 -8.51 1.40
C LEU A 342 21.12 -9.45 1.87
N ALA A 343 20.13 -9.75 1.02
CA ALA A 343 18.99 -10.57 1.40
C ALA A 343 19.44 -11.96 1.87
N GLY A 344 19.02 -12.36 3.07
CA GLY A 344 19.34 -13.66 3.67
C GLY A 344 20.67 -13.72 4.43
N MET A 345 21.45 -12.65 4.47
CA MET A 345 22.66 -12.62 5.31
C MET A 345 22.37 -12.78 6.81
N PRO A 346 23.30 -13.39 7.58
CA PRO A 346 23.13 -13.52 9.02
C PRO A 346 23.08 -12.15 9.68
N LEU A 347 22.25 -12.04 10.72
CA LEU A 347 22.11 -10.83 11.53
C LEU A 347 22.88 -10.95 12.84
N VAL A 348 23.29 -9.82 13.41
CA VAL A 348 23.84 -9.78 14.76
C VAL A 348 22.82 -10.29 15.80
N PRO A 349 23.25 -10.90 16.93
CA PRO A 349 22.33 -11.50 17.90
C PRO A 349 21.26 -10.55 18.45
N ASN A 350 21.60 -9.27 18.63
CA ASN A 350 20.70 -8.23 19.16
C ASN A 350 19.92 -7.46 18.08
N ALA A 351 19.91 -7.91 16.82
CA ALA A 351 19.10 -7.30 15.77
C ALA A 351 17.60 -7.40 16.09
N ASP A 352 16.82 -6.41 15.67
CA ASP A 352 15.36 -6.39 15.84
C ASP A 352 14.73 -7.69 15.32
N GLU A 353 13.95 -8.36 16.18
CA GLU A 353 13.30 -9.62 15.88
C GLU A 353 12.33 -9.52 14.70
N ASN A 354 11.80 -8.32 14.41
CA ASN A 354 10.98 -8.10 13.23
C ASN A 354 11.73 -8.34 11.91
N LEU A 355 13.06 -8.25 11.89
CA LEU A 355 13.88 -8.57 10.71
C LEU A 355 13.95 -10.08 10.43
N ARG A 356 13.65 -10.92 11.43
CA ARG A 356 13.56 -12.38 11.31
C ARG A 356 12.15 -12.86 10.96
N LYS A 357 11.15 -11.98 11.00
CA LYS A 357 9.78 -12.31 10.60
C LYS A 357 9.66 -12.38 9.08
N PRO A 358 8.99 -13.40 8.52
CA PRO A 358 8.78 -13.50 7.08
C PRO A 358 7.87 -12.38 6.59
N LYS A 359 8.29 -11.69 5.52
CA LYS A 359 7.58 -10.59 4.89
C LYS A 359 7.75 -10.66 3.38
N ALA A 360 6.91 -9.95 2.64
CA ALA A 360 7.04 -9.72 1.22
C ALA A 360 7.13 -8.22 0.89
N TYR A 361 7.70 -7.91 -0.26
CA TYR A 361 7.67 -6.59 -0.88
C TYR A 361 6.88 -6.67 -2.18
N VAL A 362 6.28 -5.55 -2.60
CA VAL A 362 5.49 -5.49 -3.83
C VAL A 362 6.37 -5.47 -5.07
N THR A 363 6.05 -6.32 -6.04
CA THR A 363 6.73 -6.40 -7.35
C THR A 363 5.81 -6.04 -8.51
N THR A 364 4.49 -6.13 -8.34
CA THR A 364 3.53 -5.79 -9.40
C THR A 364 2.26 -5.23 -8.80
N ALA A 365 1.74 -4.15 -9.34
CA ALA A 365 0.41 -3.62 -9.02
C ALA A 365 -0.63 -4.10 -10.03
N VAL A 366 -1.82 -4.47 -9.55
CA VAL A 366 -2.99 -4.75 -10.38
C VAL A 366 -3.91 -3.55 -10.29
N LEU A 367 -4.00 -2.80 -11.37
CA LEU A 367 -4.71 -1.53 -11.43
C LEU A 367 -5.89 -1.64 -12.40
N ALA A 368 -7.00 -0.98 -12.04
CA ALA A 368 -8.20 -0.94 -12.84
C ALA A 368 -8.75 0.48 -12.98
N TYR A 369 -9.43 0.74 -14.08
CA TYR A 369 -10.11 2.01 -14.34
C TYR A 369 -11.61 1.79 -14.47
N GLY A 370 -12.41 2.81 -14.12
CA GLY A 370 -13.86 2.73 -14.22
C GLY A 370 -14.44 1.63 -13.33
N VAL A 371 -13.94 1.50 -12.10
CA VAL A 371 -14.40 0.45 -11.19
C VAL A 371 -15.82 0.73 -10.73
N GLY A 372 -16.68 -0.28 -10.84
CA GLY A 372 -18.05 -0.28 -10.33
C GLY A 372 -18.40 -1.63 -9.71
N MET A 373 -19.52 -1.70 -9.00
CA MET A 373 -19.94 -2.89 -8.28
C MET A 373 -21.44 -3.12 -8.40
N GLU A 374 -21.85 -4.37 -8.47
CA GLU A 374 -23.24 -4.81 -8.38
C GLU A 374 -23.32 -5.95 -7.37
N VAL A 375 -24.23 -5.84 -6.42
CA VAL A 375 -24.43 -6.83 -5.35
C VAL A 375 -25.88 -7.30 -5.40
N ASN A 376 -26.08 -8.58 -5.68
CA ASN A 376 -27.38 -9.23 -5.65
C ASN A 376 -27.57 -9.89 -4.29
N LEU A 377 -28.77 -9.76 -3.73
CA LEU A 377 -29.12 -10.16 -2.37
C LEU A 377 -30.52 -10.76 -2.32
N SER A 378 -30.82 -11.48 -1.25
CA SER A 378 -32.19 -11.79 -0.87
C SER A 378 -32.95 -10.51 -0.46
N SER A 379 -34.29 -10.53 -0.53
CA SER A 379 -35.11 -9.38 -0.14
C SER A 379 -34.91 -8.97 1.32
N SER A 380 -34.69 -9.94 2.22
CA SER A 380 -34.44 -9.67 3.65
C SER A 380 -33.08 -9.00 3.86
N ALA A 381 -32.01 -9.55 3.28
CA ALA A 381 -30.67 -8.98 3.40
C ALA A 381 -30.61 -7.58 2.79
N SER A 382 -31.22 -7.38 1.63
CA SER A 382 -31.27 -6.08 0.97
C SER A 382 -32.05 -5.05 1.80
N SER A 383 -33.17 -5.42 2.41
CA SER A 383 -33.93 -4.52 3.29
C SER A 383 -33.09 -4.05 4.48
N THR A 384 -32.38 -4.97 5.14
CA THR A 384 -31.48 -4.66 6.26
C THR A 384 -30.35 -3.73 5.84
N ILE A 385 -29.67 -4.05 4.73
CA ILE A 385 -28.54 -3.26 4.22
C ILE A 385 -29.00 -1.86 3.79
N ASN A 386 -30.11 -1.75 3.05
CA ASN A 386 -30.65 -0.45 2.65
C ASN A 386 -31.05 0.42 3.86
N ASN A 387 -31.61 -0.18 4.92
CA ASN A 387 -31.89 0.54 6.16
C ASN A 387 -30.62 1.14 6.77
N TYR A 388 -29.55 0.34 6.89
CA TYR A 388 -28.28 0.83 7.41
C TYR A 388 -27.59 1.86 6.51
N LEU A 389 -27.70 1.72 5.19
CA LEU A 389 -27.24 2.74 4.23
C LEU A 389 -27.98 4.06 4.40
N GLU A 390 -29.31 4.04 4.52
CA GLU A 390 -30.12 5.26 4.70
C GLU A 390 -29.90 5.91 6.08
N LYS A 391 -29.68 5.12 7.14
CA LYS A 391 -29.24 5.66 8.44
C LYS A 391 -27.89 6.37 8.33
N ALA A 392 -26.89 5.73 7.70
CA ALA A 392 -25.59 6.36 7.48
C ALA A 392 -25.71 7.63 6.64
N ARG A 393 -26.48 7.61 5.56
CA ARG A 393 -26.72 8.79 4.72
C ARG A 393 -27.35 9.94 5.50
N SER A 394 -28.42 9.67 6.25
CA SER A 394 -29.19 10.72 6.95
C SER A 394 -28.44 11.36 8.12
N THR A 395 -27.46 10.66 8.71
CA THR A 395 -26.68 11.18 9.84
C THR A 395 -25.27 11.65 9.46
N GLY A 396 -24.94 11.71 8.16
CA GLY A 396 -23.59 12.02 7.69
C GLY A 396 -22.53 10.99 8.10
N GLY A 397 -22.95 9.73 8.26
CA GLY A 397 -22.09 8.58 8.52
C GLY A 397 -21.46 8.00 7.27
N SER A 398 -20.99 6.76 7.35
CA SER A 398 -20.29 6.06 6.27
C SER A 398 -20.72 4.61 6.13
N ALA A 399 -20.51 4.01 4.97
CA ALA A 399 -20.69 2.58 4.76
C ALA A 399 -19.54 1.96 3.96
N SER A 400 -19.44 0.64 4.02
CA SER A 400 -18.54 -0.18 3.21
C SER A 400 -19.27 -1.42 2.74
N ILE A 401 -19.14 -1.73 1.46
CA ILE A 401 -19.64 -2.97 0.86
C ILE A 401 -18.45 -3.66 0.18
N PHE A 402 -18.01 -4.79 0.72
CA PHE A 402 -16.88 -5.58 0.24
C PHE A 402 -15.61 -4.73 -0.02
N GLY A 403 -15.24 -3.92 0.98
CA GLY A 403 -14.08 -3.02 0.90
C GLY A 403 -14.29 -1.78 0.01
N PHE A 404 -15.47 -1.60 -0.57
CA PHE A 404 -15.87 -0.39 -1.29
C PHE A 404 -16.51 0.60 -0.32
N ASN A 405 -15.78 1.67 0.00
CA ASN A 405 -16.21 2.69 0.95
C ASN A 405 -17.19 3.70 0.31
N ILE A 406 -18.18 4.17 1.08
CA ILE A 406 -19.23 5.09 0.66
C ILE A 406 -19.35 6.20 1.72
N GLY A 407 -19.37 7.46 1.28
CA GLY A 407 -19.61 8.61 2.16
C GLY A 407 -18.42 9.06 3.02
N LEU A 408 -17.22 8.50 2.79
CA LEU A 408 -16.00 8.86 3.53
C LEU A 408 -15.20 10.00 2.87
N GLY A 409 -15.47 10.30 1.60
CA GLY A 409 -14.62 11.19 0.79
C GLY A 409 -13.27 10.56 0.45
N GLY A 410 -12.71 10.90 -0.72
CA GLY A 410 -11.40 10.41 -1.16
C GLY A 410 -10.38 11.55 -1.21
N SER A 411 -9.12 11.28 -0.87
CA SER A 411 -7.98 12.17 -1.10
C SER A 411 -6.80 11.35 -1.62
N ALA A 412 -5.95 11.90 -2.49
CA ALA A 412 -4.74 11.16 -2.92
C ALA A 412 -3.67 11.08 -1.80
N ASN A 413 -3.95 11.71 -0.65
CA ASN A 413 -3.20 11.54 0.61
C ASN A 413 -3.81 10.51 1.56
N SER A 414 -5.01 9.99 1.27
CA SER A 414 -5.58 8.87 2.02
C SER A 414 -5.24 7.55 1.35
N SER A 415 -5.12 6.51 2.16
CA SER A 415 -5.12 5.12 1.67
C SER A 415 -6.45 4.72 1.01
N GLN A 416 -7.44 5.62 1.02
CA GLN A 416 -8.76 5.47 0.44
C GLN A 416 -8.96 6.48 -0.67
N THR A 417 -9.54 6.03 -1.77
CA THR A 417 -9.79 6.84 -2.98
C THR A 417 -11.23 6.83 -3.41
N SER A 418 -12.11 6.20 -2.62
CA SER A 418 -13.52 6.24 -2.94
C SER A 418 -14.04 7.67 -2.85
N THR A 419 -14.32 8.25 -4.00
CA THR A 419 -15.11 9.48 -4.15
C THR A 419 -16.61 9.17 -4.14
N THR A 420 -16.99 7.91 -3.92
CA THR A 420 -18.37 7.47 -4.01
C THR A 420 -19.21 8.02 -2.87
N THR A 421 -20.21 8.81 -3.25
CA THR A 421 -21.22 9.34 -2.35
C THR A 421 -22.43 8.41 -2.30
N PHE A 422 -23.24 8.54 -1.26
CA PHE A 422 -24.50 7.78 -1.15
C PHE A 422 -25.44 8.01 -2.34
N ASP A 423 -25.39 9.17 -3.00
CA ASP A 423 -26.22 9.49 -4.18
C ASP A 423 -25.88 8.66 -5.42
N GLN A 424 -24.67 8.10 -5.47
CA GLN A 424 -24.23 7.24 -6.55
C GLN A 424 -24.64 5.79 -6.36
N VAL A 425 -25.01 5.40 -5.13
CA VAL A 425 -25.51 4.05 -4.81
C VAL A 425 -26.97 3.96 -5.26
N LYS A 426 -27.25 3.07 -6.22
CA LYS A 426 -28.59 2.87 -6.77
C LYS A 426 -29.09 1.49 -6.40
N SER A 427 -30.30 1.41 -5.86
CA SER A 427 -30.99 0.14 -5.69
C SER A 427 -31.81 -0.16 -6.95
N ALA A 428 -31.80 -1.42 -7.39
CA ALA A 428 -32.66 -1.86 -8.49
C ALA A 428 -34.14 -1.70 -8.11
N SER A 429 -35.03 -1.60 -9.11
CA SER A 429 -36.47 -1.46 -8.90
C SER A 429 -37.11 -2.63 -8.12
N SER A 430 -36.49 -3.81 -8.16
CA SER A 430 -36.88 -4.98 -7.35
C SER A 430 -36.51 -4.84 -5.86
N GLY A 431 -35.63 -3.90 -5.52
CA GLY A 431 -35.09 -3.72 -4.17
C GLY A 431 -34.10 -4.81 -3.75
N THR A 432 -33.70 -5.75 -4.61
CA THR A 432 -32.84 -6.90 -4.28
C THR A 432 -31.40 -6.79 -4.80
N SER A 433 -31.08 -5.70 -5.48
CA SER A 433 -29.74 -5.45 -6.02
C SER A 433 -29.29 -4.03 -5.70
N ILE A 434 -28.04 -3.91 -5.27
CA ILE A 434 -27.36 -2.64 -4.99
C ILE A 434 -26.29 -2.44 -6.05
N LYS A 435 -26.32 -1.28 -6.71
CA LYS A 435 -25.43 -0.95 -7.82
C LYS A 435 -24.67 0.34 -7.56
N ILE A 436 -23.35 0.24 -7.63
CA ILE A 436 -22.41 1.36 -7.70
C ILE A 436 -21.92 1.41 -9.15
N PRO A 437 -22.25 2.45 -9.93
CA PRO A 437 -21.86 2.52 -11.33
C PRO A 437 -20.34 2.71 -11.48
N PRO A 438 -19.75 2.25 -12.60
CA PRO A 438 -18.40 2.64 -13.02
C PRO A 438 -18.21 4.15 -12.95
N SER A 439 -17.13 4.59 -12.33
CA SER A 439 -16.84 6.02 -12.10
C SER A 439 -15.63 6.50 -12.89
N ASP A 440 -15.76 7.70 -13.49
CA ASP A 440 -14.69 8.37 -14.22
C ASP A 440 -13.86 9.23 -13.26
N ASN A 441 -13.15 8.60 -12.33
CA ASN A 441 -12.46 9.30 -11.25
C ASN A 441 -11.11 9.93 -11.69
N ALA A 442 -10.77 9.89 -12.98
CA ALA A 442 -9.50 10.35 -13.57
C ALA A 442 -8.22 9.68 -13.05
N TYR A 443 -8.30 8.72 -12.13
CA TYR A 443 -7.18 7.86 -11.74
C TYR A 443 -7.62 6.41 -11.47
N PRO A 444 -6.72 5.43 -11.63
CA PRO A 444 -7.01 4.01 -11.39
C PRO A 444 -7.20 3.64 -9.92
N THR A 445 -7.87 2.52 -9.69
CA THR A 445 -8.02 1.83 -8.39
C THR A 445 -7.05 0.67 -8.29
N LEU A 446 -6.45 0.45 -7.12
CA LEU A 446 -5.68 -0.76 -6.82
C LEU A 446 -6.64 -1.90 -6.49
N LEU A 447 -6.62 -2.99 -7.27
CA LEU A 447 -7.44 -4.18 -7.00
C LEU A 447 -6.65 -5.29 -6.31
N ALA A 448 -5.34 -5.35 -6.56
CA ALA A 448 -4.44 -6.32 -5.95
C ALA A 448 -2.96 -5.93 -6.16
N ALA A 449 -2.06 -6.67 -5.54
CA ALA A 449 -0.63 -6.61 -5.79
C ALA A 449 -0.02 -8.02 -5.80
N PHE A 450 0.98 -8.26 -6.65
CA PHE A 450 1.88 -9.39 -6.46
C PHE A 450 3.04 -8.94 -5.57
N GLY A 451 3.42 -9.80 -4.63
CA GLY A 451 4.60 -9.60 -3.81
C GLY A 451 5.49 -10.82 -3.76
N GLU A 452 6.77 -10.59 -3.47
CA GLU A 452 7.79 -11.61 -3.32
C GLU A 452 8.31 -11.66 -1.88
N SER A 453 8.45 -12.87 -1.35
CA SER A 453 8.98 -13.10 -0.02
C SER A 453 10.44 -12.68 0.06
N ILE A 454 10.76 -11.92 1.09
CA ILE A 454 12.12 -11.52 1.41
C ILE A 454 12.85 -12.73 2.04
N PRO A 455 14.02 -13.13 1.54
CA PRO A 455 14.83 -14.16 2.15
C PRO A 455 15.09 -13.89 3.64
N LEU A 456 14.85 -14.90 4.48
CA LEU A 456 15.14 -14.82 5.91
C LEU A 456 16.64 -14.91 6.17
N PRO A 457 17.17 -14.24 7.20
CA PRO A 457 18.55 -14.40 7.64
C PRO A 457 18.91 -15.88 7.85
N GLU A 458 20.06 -16.30 7.33
CA GLU A 458 20.70 -17.54 7.75
C GLU A 458 21.01 -17.48 9.25
N THR A 459 20.85 -18.61 9.95
CA THR A 459 21.34 -18.75 11.32
C THR A 459 22.86 -18.67 11.29
N ALA A 460 23.42 -17.67 11.99
CA ALA A 460 24.85 -17.36 12.05
C ALA A 460 25.69 -18.49 12.65
#